data_AF-A0A7X5V7C4-F1
#
_entry.id   AF-A0A7X5V7C4-F1
#
_cell.length_a   1.000
_cell.length_b   1.000
_cell.length_c   1.000
_cell.angle_alpha   90.00
_cell.angle_beta   90.00
_cell.angle_gamma   90.00
#
_symmetry.space_group_name_H-M   'P 1'
#
loop_
_entity.id
_entity.type
_entity.pdbx_description
1 polymer ?
#
loop_
_entity_poly.entity_id
_entity_poly.type
_entity_poly.pdbx_seq_one_letter_code
_entity_poly.pdbx_strand_id
1 'polypeptide(L)'
;MTRRPFPLAVPAELRAYILDFHWDLDLLHTLDLPTTELPLAQLAHHLDLPFWAYDGQPFQLTPHQVAADPVTYREQYERTLAADLRHPVDVVRRPDGRITILDGVHRLLRAELEGRAVLAVRVLAWDELDRIAVRD
;
A
#
# COMPACT_ATOMS: atom_id res chain seq x y z
N MET A 1 -25.13 -8.06 3.99
CA MET A 1 -23.98 -8.87 3.55
C MET A 1 -22.74 -8.39 4.28
N THR A 2 -22.04 -9.29 4.95
CA THR A 2 -20.82 -9.00 5.73
C THR A 2 -19.60 -8.92 4.83
N ARG A 3 -18.60 -8.11 5.21
CA ARG A 3 -17.32 -8.07 4.49
C ARG A 3 -16.56 -9.38 4.72
N ARG A 4 -15.96 -9.93 3.69
CA ARG A 4 -15.07 -11.09 3.81
C ARG A 4 -13.80 -10.68 4.57
N PRO A 5 -13.34 -11.45 5.57
CA PRO A 5 -12.09 -11.15 6.28
C PRO A 5 -10.88 -11.07 5.35
N PHE A 6 -9.83 -10.35 5.76
CA PHE A 6 -8.58 -10.31 5.01
C PHE A 6 -8.02 -11.74 4.86
N PRO A 7 -7.56 -12.15 3.66
CA PRO A 7 -7.32 -13.57 3.36
C PRO A 7 -6.06 -14.16 4.01
N LEU A 8 -5.18 -13.32 4.58
CA LEU A 8 -3.94 -13.74 5.22
C LEU A 8 -3.93 -13.38 6.72
N ALA A 9 -3.17 -14.13 7.50
CA ALA A 9 -2.92 -13.76 8.89
C ALA A 9 -2.02 -12.51 8.97
N VAL A 10 -2.58 -11.39 9.39
CA VAL A 10 -1.87 -10.10 9.46
C VAL A 10 -1.03 -10.01 10.75
N PRO A 11 0.30 -9.80 10.64
CA PRO A 11 1.19 -9.53 11.78
C PRO A 11 0.72 -8.36 12.62
N ALA A 12 1.04 -8.37 13.92
CA ALA A 12 0.54 -7.36 14.86
C ALA A 12 0.90 -5.92 14.46
N GLU A 13 2.13 -5.71 13.97
CA GLU A 13 2.63 -4.41 13.49
C GLU A 13 1.86 -3.86 12.28
N LEU A 14 1.26 -4.73 11.46
CA LEU A 14 0.50 -4.34 10.27
C LEU A 14 -0.99 -4.09 10.54
N ARG A 15 -1.53 -4.52 11.68
CA ARG A 15 -2.97 -4.38 11.98
C ARG A 15 -3.44 -2.92 12.02
N ALA A 16 -2.53 -1.98 12.27
CA ALA A 16 -2.82 -0.55 12.26
C ALA A 16 -2.77 0.07 10.85
N TYR A 17 -2.25 -0.65 9.86
CA TYR A 17 -1.93 -0.14 8.52
C TYR A 17 -2.54 -0.96 7.38
N ILE A 18 -3.15 -2.12 7.65
CA ILE A 18 -3.89 -2.95 6.70
C ILE A 18 -5.35 -3.07 7.17
N LEU A 19 -6.28 -3.17 6.22
CA LEU A 19 -7.70 -3.40 6.50
C LEU A 19 -7.93 -4.85 6.99
N ASP A 20 -8.85 -5.04 7.92
CA ASP A 20 -9.21 -6.33 8.49
C ASP A 20 -10.11 -7.18 7.59
N PHE A 21 -10.50 -6.65 6.43
CA PHE A 21 -11.31 -7.30 5.42
C PHE A 21 -10.63 -7.29 4.05
N HIS A 22 -11.05 -8.21 3.17
CA HIS A 22 -10.56 -8.29 1.81
C HIS A 22 -11.17 -7.19 0.93
N TRP A 23 -10.32 -6.40 0.26
CA TRP A 23 -10.75 -5.41 -0.72
C TRP A 23 -10.35 -5.80 -2.14
N ASP A 24 -11.12 -5.31 -3.09
CA ASP A 24 -10.98 -5.55 -4.52
C ASP A 24 -10.30 -4.34 -5.18
N LEU A 25 -9.17 -4.60 -5.85
CA LEU A 25 -8.38 -3.56 -6.51
C LEU A 25 -9.05 -3.06 -7.79
N ASP A 26 -9.77 -3.91 -8.52
CA ASP A 26 -10.48 -3.49 -9.73
C ASP A 26 -11.62 -2.53 -9.34
N LEU A 27 -12.37 -2.84 -8.28
CA LEU A 27 -13.37 -1.91 -7.74
C LEU A 27 -12.74 -0.59 -7.31
N LEU A 28 -11.62 -0.62 -6.58
CA LEU A 28 -10.88 0.57 -6.16
C LEU A 28 -10.46 1.42 -7.37
N HIS A 29 -9.95 0.80 -8.42
CA HIS A 29 -9.48 1.51 -9.61
C HIS A 29 -10.61 2.12 -10.44
N THR A 30 -11.84 1.57 -10.36
CA THR A 30 -13.03 2.15 -11.02
C THR A 30 -13.59 3.38 -10.31
N LEU A 31 -13.15 3.68 -9.09
CA LEU A 31 -13.62 4.84 -8.35
C LEU A 31 -13.06 6.14 -8.97
N ASP A 32 -13.95 7.09 -9.23
CA ASP A 32 -13.58 8.45 -9.63
C ASP A 32 -13.14 9.25 -8.39
N LEU A 33 -11.93 8.99 -7.92
CA LEU A 33 -11.31 9.69 -6.79
C LEU A 33 -10.37 10.79 -7.30
N PRO A 34 -10.42 12.00 -6.72
CA PRO A 34 -9.50 13.07 -7.10
C PRO A 34 -8.07 12.73 -6.71
N THR A 35 -7.13 13.05 -7.59
CA THR A 35 -5.70 13.00 -7.27
C THR A 35 -5.30 14.25 -6.50
N THR A 36 -4.60 14.06 -5.39
CA THR A 36 -4.02 15.13 -4.56
C THR A 36 -2.55 14.83 -4.28
N GLU A 37 -1.79 15.83 -3.85
CA GLU A 37 -0.40 15.61 -3.42
C GLU A 37 -0.31 15.44 -1.91
N LEU A 38 0.54 14.51 -1.50
CA LEU A 38 0.82 14.25 -0.09
C LEU A 38 2.35 14.20 0.13
N PRO A 39 2.89 14.84 1.19
CA PRO A 39 4.31 14.76 1.51
C PRO A 39 4.72 13.31 1.74
N LEU A 40 5.74 12.82 1.05
CA LEU A 40 6.20 11.42 1.16
C LEU A 40 6.48 11.04 2.63
N ALA A 41 6.98 11.99 3.42
CA ALA A 41 7.23 11.84 4.86
C ALA A 41 6.02 11.36 5.67
N GLN A 42 4.76 11.63 5.26
CA GLN A 42 3.59 11.08 5.99
C GLN A 42 3.38 9.59 5.70
N LEU A 43 3.95 9.06 4.62
CA LEU A 43 3.90 7.64 4.25
C LEU A 43 5.21 6.90 4.57
N ALA A 44 6.30 7.61 4.91
CA ALA A 44 7.62 7.02 5.11
C ALA A 44 7.64 5.81 6.06
N HIS A 45 6.84 5.83 7.13
CA HIS A 45 6.75 4.69 8.04
C HIS A 45 6.34 3.37 7.37
N HIS A 46 5.56 3.43 6.27
CA HIS A 46 5.17 2.24 5.51
C HIS A 46 6.37 1.53 4.86
N LEU A 47 7.48 2.24 4.62
CA LEU A 47 8.69 1.67 4.04
C LEU A 47 9.43 0.75 5.02
N ASP A 48 9.10 0.83 6.31
CA ASP A 48 9.62 -0.01 7.39
C ASP A 48 8.65 -1.12 7.82
N LEU A 49 7.53 -1.30 7.11
CA LEU A 49 6.53 -2.33 7.41
C LEU A 49 6.62 -3.50 6.42
N PRO A 50 6.40 -4.75 6.86
CA PRO A 50 6.65 -5.91 6.03
C PRO A 50 5.48 -6.20 5.08
N PHE A 51 5.40 -5.51 3.95
CA PHE A 51 4.30 -5.68 3.00
C PHE A 51 4.47 -6.86 2.05
N TRP A 52 5.70 -7.28 1.78
CA TRP A 52 5.98 -8.20 0.68
C TRP A 52 6.29 -9.60 1.14
N ALA A 53 5.83 -10.56 0.33
CA ALA A 53 6.15 -11.95 0.54
C ALA A 53 7.61 -12.25 0.16
N TYR A 54 8.20 -13.23 0.82
CA TYR A 54 9.50 -13.78 0.51
C TYR A 54 9.51 -15.27 0.83
N ASP A 55 10.10 -16.07 -0.05
CA ASP A 55 10.17 -17.53 0.07
C ASP A 55 8.81 -18.19 0.37
N GLY A 56 7.77 -17.74 -0.35
CA GLY A 56 6.40 -18.25 -0.22
C GLY A 56 5.66 -17.82 1.06
N GLN A 57 6.30 -17.09 1.98
CA GLN A 57 5.66 -16.58 3.18
C GLN A 57 5.23 -15.12 3.00
N PRO A 58 4.00 -14.74 3.35
CA PRO A 58 3.55 -13.35 3.30
C PRO A 58 4.20 -12.50 4.39
N PHE A 59 4.22 -11.19 4.19
CA PHE A 59 4.65 -10.21 5.18
C PHE A 59 6.05 -10.45 5.78
N GLN A 60 7.04 -10.65 4.90
CA GLN A 60 8.43 -10.95 5.30
C GLN A 60 9.39 -9.79 5.03
N LEU A 61 9.13 -8.99 4.01
CA LEU A 61 10.05 -7.94 3.56
C LEU A 61 9.44 -6.56 3.66
N THR A 62 10.22 -5.64 4.21
CA THR A 62 9.94 -4.21 4.13
C THR A 62 10.50 -3.62 2.83
N PRO A 63 9.89 -2.53 2.31
CA PRO A 63 10.46 -1.78 1.21
C PRO A 63 11.92 -1.35 1.42
N HIS A 64 12.29 -0.87 2.61
CA HIS A 64 13.68 -0.50 2.90
C HIS A 64 14.65 -1.70 2.88
N GLN A 65 14.23 -2.89 3.32
CA GLN A 65 15.07 -4.10 3.21
C GLN A 65 15.36 -4.42 1.75
N VAL A 66 14.35 -4.33 0.88
CA VAL A 66 14.52 -4.56 -0.56
C VAL A 66 15.44 -3.52 -1.21
N ALA A 67 15.34 -2.25 -0.80
CA ALA A 67 16.23 -1.20 -1.29
C ALA A 67 17.68 -1.39 -0.80
N ALA A 68 17.87 -1.89 0.43
CA ALA A 68 19.19 -2.11 1.02
C ALA A 68 19.93 -3.30 0.41
N ASP A 69 19.21 -4.35 -0.04
CA ASP A 69 19.79 -5.52 -0.70
C ASP A 69 19.04 -5.89 -2.00
N PRO A 70 19.24 -5.12 -3.08
CA PRO A 70 18.55 -5.32 -4.35
C PRO A 70 19.00 -6.59 -5.10
N VAL A 71 20.14 -7.18 -4.72
CA VAL A 71 20.62 -8.41 -5.34
C VAL A 71 19.89 -9.62 -4.77
N THR A 72 19.76 -9.69 -3.44
CA THR A 72 18.99 -10.75 -2.76
C THR A 72 17.51 -10.64 -3.06
N TYR A 73 16.96 -9.42 -3.02
CA TYR A 73 15.52 -9.18 -3.21
C TYR A 73 15.16 -8.68 -4.62
N ARG A 74 15.86 -9.21 -5.62
CA ARG A 74 15.79 -8.79 -7.03
C ARG A 74 14.37 -8.63 -7.56
N GLU A 75 13.49 -9.61 -7.33
CA GLU A 75 12.13 -9.57 -7.86
C GLU A 75 11.35 -8.34 -7.39
N GLN A 76 11.36 -8.07 -6.08
CA GLN A 76 10.65 -6.90 -5.52
C GLN A 76 11.32 -5.58 -5.92
N TYR A 77 12.65 -5.58 -6.02
CA TYR A 77 13.40 -4.41 -6.47
C TYR A 77 13.11 -4.08 -7.94
N GLU A 78 13.10 -5.07 -8.83
CA GLU A 78 12.75 -4.88 -10.25
C GLU A 78 11.31 -4.39 -10.42
N ARG A 79 10.36 -4.93 -9.65
CA ARG A 79 8.98 -4.41 -9.61
C ARG A 79 8.90 -2.97 -9.11
N THR A 80 9.73 -2.60 -8.15
CA THR A 80 9.85 -1.21 -7.68
C THR A 80 10.38 -0.31 -8.81
N LEU A 81 11.42 -0.72 -9.51
CA LEU A 81 11.99 0.08 -10.60
C LEU A 81 11.05 0.20 -11.81
N ALA A 82 10.20 -0.80 -12.05
CA ALA A 82 9.19 -0.81 -13.10
C ALA A 82 7.90 -0.04 -12.72
N ALA A 83 7.75 0.38 -11.47
CA ALA A 83 6.55 1.07 -11.01
C ALA A 83 6.45 2.47 -11.64
N ASP A 84 5.35 2.73 -12.36
CA ASP A 84 5.12 4.01 -13.01
C ASP A 84 4.51 5.03 -12.04
N LEU A 85 5.27 6.09 -11.76
CA LEU A 85 4.88 7.18 -10.86
C LEU A 85 3.88 8.17 -11.46
N ARG A 86 3.47 8.01 -12.73
CA ARG A 86 2.32 8.73 -13.29
C ARG A 86 0.99 8.27 -12.68
N HIS A 87 0.96 7.06 -12.13
CA HIS A 87 -0.20 6.54 -11.42
C HIS A 87 -0.13 6.87 -9.92
N PRO A 88 -1.22 7.38 -9.33
CA PRO A 88 -1.23 7.73 -7.91
C PRO A 88 -1.13 6.48 -7.01
N VAL A 89 -0.77 6.71 -5.75
CA VAL A 89 -0.91 5.71 -4.67
C VAL A 89 -2.34 5.82 -4.11
N ASP A 90 -3.03 4.69 -4.00
CA ASP A 90 -4.37 4.65 -3.42
C ASP A 90 -4.27 4.46 -1.91
N VAL A 91 -4.94 5.33 -1.16
CA VAL A 91 -4.90 5.32 0.30
C VAL A 91 -6.28 5.51 0.90
N VAL A 92 -6.45 5.10 2.15
CA VAL A 92 -7.57 5.49 3.00
C VAL A 92 -7.04 6.11 4.29
N ARG A 93 -7.69 7.19 4.74
CA ARG A 93 -7.44 7.76 6.07
C ARG A 93 -8.33 7.05 7.08
N ARG A 94 -7.71 6.43 8.09
CA ARG A 94 -8.39 5.74 9.18
C ARG A 94 -8.95 6.77 10.18
N PRO A 95 -9.97 6.41 11.00
CA PRO A 95 -10.54 7.32 12.00
C PRO A 95 -9.53 7.76 13.08
N ASP A 96 -8.48 6.97 13.31
CA ASP A 96 -7.39 7.28 14.23
C ASP A 96 -6.31 8.19 13.61
N GLY A 97 -6.52 8.66 12.38
CA GLY A 97 -5.60 9.55 11.65
C GLY A 97 -4.48 8.83 10.90
N ARG A 98 -4.31 7.51 11.08
CA ARG A 98 -3.33 6.73 10.31
C ARG A 98 -3.77 6.62 8.85
N ILE A 99 -2.79 6.40 7.97
CA ILE A 99 -3.05 6.14 6.56
C ILE A 99 -2.82 4.65 6.32
N THR A 100 -3.70 4.02 5.55
CA THR A 100 -3.52 2.68 5.00
C THR A 100 -3.32 2.82 3.49
N ILE A 101 -2.26 2.22 2.96
CA ILE A 101 -2.05 2.09 1.51
C ILE A 101 -2.89 0.91 1.01
N LEU A 102 -3.81 1.19 0.10
CA LEU A 102 -4.67 0.18 -0.54
C LEU A 102 -4.00 -0.41 -1.79
N ASP A 103 -3.24 0.42 -2.51
CA ASP A 103 -2.40 0.01 -3.64
C ASP A 103 -1.24 1.00 -3.84
N GLY A 104 -0.07 0.49 -4.25
CA GLY A 104 1.06 1.31 -4.65
C GLY A 104 2.27 1.35 -3.71
N VAL A 105 2.49 0.35 -2.87
CA VAL A 105 3.70 0.27 -2.02
C VAL A 105 5.00 0.31 -2.86
N HIS A 106 5.03 -0.35 -4.02
CA HIS A 106 6.17 -0.25 -4.96
C HIS A 106 6.37 1.18 -5.49
N ARG A 107 5.28 1.92 -5.74
CA ARG A 107 5.34 3.33 -6.18
C ARG A 107 5.86 4.24 -5.06
N LEU A 108 5.47 3.98 -3.82
CA LEU A 108 6.01 4.69 -2.65
C LEU A 108 7.53 4.53 -2.56
N LEU A 109 8.05 3.29 -2.60
CA LEU A 109 9.49 3.05 -2.55
C LEU A 109 10.21 3.68 -3.76
N ARG A 110 9.65 3.53 -4.96
CA ARG A 110 10.23 4.13 -6.17
C ARG A 110 10.36 5.65 -6.05
N ALA A 111 9.36 6.33 -5.49
CA ALA A 111 9.39 7.77 -5.29
C ALA A 111 10.46 8.20 -4.27
N GLU A 112 10.67 7.42 -3.21
CA GLU A 112 11.75 7.68 -2.25
C GLU A 112 13.12 7.52 -2.91
N LEU A 113 13.33 6.46 -3.69
CA LEU A 113 14.59 6.23 -4.43
C LEU A 113 14.89 7.35 -5.45
N GLU A 114 13.87 8.00 -6.00
CA GLU A 114 14.01 9.18 -6.86
C GLU A 114 14.18 10.50 -6.08
N GLY A 115 14.17 10.47 -4.74
CA GLY A 115 14.30 11.65 -3.89
C GLY A 115 13.10 12.60 -3.94
N ARG A 116 11.90 12.08 -4.24
CA ARG A 116 10.68 12.92 -4.33
C ARG A 116 10.22 13.35 -2.93
N ALA A 117 9.90 14.64 -2.80
CA ALA A 117 9.32 15.16 -1.56
C ALA A 117 7.81 14.90 -1.42
N VAL A 118 7.12 14.72 -2.56
CA VAL A 118 5.66 14.57 -2.64
C VAL A 118 5.28 13.41 -3.55
N LEU A 119 4.10 12.85 -3.28
CA LEU A 119 3.48 11.76 -4.02
C LEU A 119 2.07 12.15 -4.43
N ALA A 120 1.69 11.82 -5.66
CA ALA A 120 0.31 11.83 -6.09
C ALA A 120 -0.45 10.68 -5.42
N VAL A 121 -1.56 11.00 -4.77
CA VAL A 121 -2.41 10.03 -4.06
C VAL A 121 -3.88 10.23 -4.41
N ARG A 122 -4.64 9.13 -4.41
CA ARG A 122 -6.10 9.16 -4.36
C ARG A 122 -6.52 8.69 -2.99
N VAL A 123 -7.39 9.47 -2.33
CA VAL A 123 -7.82 9.20 -0.96
C VAL A 123 -9.26 8.71 -0.99
N LEU A 124 -9.47 7.43 -0.67
CA LEU A 124 -10.78 6.89 -0.40
C LEU A 124 -11.23 7.33 1.01
N ALA A 125 -12.49 7.76 1.13
CA ALA A 125 -13.05 8.09 2.44
C ALA A 125 -13.35 6.80 3.24
N TRP A 126 -13.20 6.87 4.57
CA TRP A 126 -13.34 5.68 5.44
C TRP A 126 -14.74 5.05 5.39
N ASP A 127 -15.77 5.87 5.27
CA ASP A 127 -17.17 5.47 5.13
C ASP A 127 -17.50 4.86 3.76
N GLU A 128 -16.62 5.04 2.77
CA GLU A 128 -16.78 4.50 1.42
C GLU A 128 -16.09 3.14 1.20
N LEU A 129 -15.43 2.58 2.23
CA LEU A 129 -14.75 1.28 2.16
C LEU A 129 -15.63 0.13 1.67
N ASP A 130 -16.95 0.25 1.86
CA ASP A 130 -17.94 -0.70 1.38
C ASP A 130 -18.03 -0.81 -0.15
N ARG A 131 -17.52 0.19 -0.88
CA ARG A 131 -17.47 0.23 -2.35
C ARG A 131 -16.41 -0.70 -2.93
N ILE A 132 -15.40 -1.06 -2.13
CA ILE A 132 -14.29 -1.93 -2.55
C ILE A 132 -14.26 -3.25 -1.77
N ALA A 133 -15.16 -3.46 -0.81
CA ALA A 133 -15.15 -4.66 0.02
C ALA A 133 -15.64 -5.89 -0.76
N VAL A 134 -14.88 -6.97 -0.70
CA VAL A 134 -15.35 -8.29 -1.14
C VAL A 134 -16.37 -8.80 -0.12
N ARG A 135 -17.51 -9.30 -0.61
CA ARG A 135 -18.63 -9.77 0.21
C ARG A 135 -18.92 -11.25 -0.05
N ASP A 136 -19.47 -11.89 0.98
CA ASP A 136 -20.06 -13.23 0.90
C ASP A 136 -21.58 -13.16 0.64
#